data_AF-A0A0D3CGT8-F1
#
_entry.id   AF-A0A0D3CGT8-F1
#
_cell.length_a   1.000
_cell.length_b   1.000
_cell.length_c   1.000
_cell.angle_alpha   90.00
_cell.angle_beta   90.00
_cell.angle_gamma   90.00
#
_symmetry.space_group_name_H-M   'P 1'
#
loop_
_entity.id
_entity.type
_entity.pdbx_description
1 polymer ?
#
loop_
_entity_poly.entity_id
_entity_poly.type
_entity_poly.pdbx_seq_one_letter_code
_entity_poly.pdbx_strand_id
1 'polypeptide(L)'
;MSENSTVARICNTAPSECGAKSITLCQEDFKSLSEGAKLFDKLVNMKVVNMKVAAALAQVGAVRASEIKTLKKFEAHKRRLRS
;
A
#
# COMPACT_ATOMS: atom_id res chain seq x y z
N MET A 1 17.12 26.42 -20.88
CA MET A 1 16.11 25.34 -21.00
C MET A 1 16.89 24.03 -21.05
N SER A 2 16.70 23.15 -20.07
CA SER A 2 17.40 21.86 -19.98
C SER A 2 16.57 20.82 -20.72
N GLU A 3 17.01 20.44 -21.91
CA GLU A 3 16.39 19.35 -22.67
C GLU A 3 16.76 18.03 -22.00
N ASN A 4 15.76 17.43 -21.34
CA ASN A 4 15.80 16.06 -20.87
C ASN A 4 15.86 15.11 -22.07
N SER A 5 17.05 14.91 -22.63
CA SER A 5 17.31 13.79 -23.54
C SER A 5 17.65 12.57 -22.69
N THR A 6 16.62 11.89 -22.19
CA THR A 6 16.73 10.52 -21.71
C THR A 6 17.01 9.66 -22.93
N VAL A 7 18.29 9.60 -23.31
CA VAL A 7 18.81 8.70 -24.34
C VAL A 7 18.59 7.28 -23.82
N ALA A 8 17.45 6.69 -24.19
CA ALA A 8 17.28 5.25 -24.14
C ALA A 8 18.36 4.67 -25.04
N ARG A 9 19.45 4.20 -24.44
CA ARG A 9 20.56 3.58 -25.13
C ARG A 9 20.07 2.23 -25.61
N ILE A 10 19.45 2.20 -26.79
CA ILE A 10 19.05 0.97 -27.47
C ILE A 10 20.35 0.20 -27.72
N CYS A 11 20.59 -0.83 -26.91
CA CYS A 11 21.68 -1.76 -27.08
C CYS A 11 21.55 -2.40 -28.48
N ASN A 12 22.35 -1.92 -29.45
CA ASN A 12 22.38 -2.37 -30.84
C ASN A 12 22.55 -3.90 -30.92
N THR A 13 21.45 -4.63 -31.06
CA THR A 13 21.44 -6.05 -31.38
C THR A 13 20.36 -6.26 -32.44
N ALA A 14 20.74 -6.95 -33.53
CA ALA A 14 19.93 -7.12 -34.73
C ALA A 14 18.51 -7.64 -34.40
N PRO A 15 17.48 -7.23 -35.16
CA PRO A 15 16.11 -7.67 -34.92
C PRO A 15 16.04 -9.20 -35.12
N SER A 16 15.84 -9.93 -34.02
CA SER A 16 15.55 -11.36 -34.06
C SER A 16 14.04 -11.52 -34.27
N GLU A 17 13.66 -12.19 -35.36
CA GLU A 17 12.27 -12.58 -35.64
C GLU A 17 11.78 -13.57 -34.57
N CYS A 18 11.25 -13.04 -33.47
CA CYS A 18 10.47 -13.80 -32.50
C CYS A 18 9.10 -13.12 -32.40
N GLY A 19 8.02 -13.88 -32.60
CA GLY A 19 6.63 -13.37 -32.61
C GLY A 19 6.14 -12.81 -31.27
N ALA A 20 6.98 -12.75 -30.24
CA ALA A 20 6.73 -12.03 -29.00
C ALA A 20 7.42 -10.66 -29.06
N LYS A 21 6.67 -9.58 -28.78
CA LYS A 21 7.24 -8.24 -28.62
C LYS A 21 8.25 -8.23 -27.47
N SER A 22 9.52 -8.46 -27.78
CA SER A 22 10.61 -8.45 -26.80
C SER A 22 11.28 -7.07 -26.76
N ILE A 23 11.56 -6.60 -25.55
CA ILE A 23 12.38 -5.41 -25.32
C ILE A 23 13.69 -5.89 -24.73
N THR A 24 14.80 -5.58 -25.39
CA THR A 24 16.14 -5.85 -24.87
C THR A 24 16.59 -4.67 -24.02
N LEU A 25 16.89 -4.92 -22.74
CA LEU A 25 17.38 -3.90 -21.82
C LEU A 25 18.88 -4.07 -21.61
N CYS A 26 19.60 -2.96 -21.51
CA CYS A 26 20.99 -2.99 -21.07
C CYS A 26 21.03 -3.34 -19.56
N GLN A 27 22.15 -3.89 -19.07
CA GLN A 27 22.24 -4.44 -17.71
C GLN A 27 21.94 -3.39 -16.62
N GLU A 28 22.33 -2.14 -16.84
CA GLU A 28 22.07 -1.00 -15.95
C GLU A 28 20.57 -0.67 -15.85
N ASP A 29 19.86 -0.70 -16.98
CA ASP A 29 18.42 -0.45 -17.04
C ASP A 29 17.65 -1.59 -16.36
N PHE A 30 18.07 -2.83 -16.58
CA PHE A 30 17.48 -3.99 -15.93
C PHE A 30 17.67 -3.94 -14.41
N LYS A 31 18.87 -3.59 -13.93
CA LYS A 31 19.13 -3.42 -12.49
C LYS A 31 18.22 -2.34 -11.90
N SER A 32 18.15 -1.17 -12.54
CA SER A 32 17.31 -0.05 -12.10
C SER A 32 15.83 -0.42 -12.05
N LEU A 33 15.33 -1.12 -13.06
CA LEU A 33 13.96 -1.63 -13.10
C LEU A 33 13.70 -2.64 -11.97
N SER A 34 14.65 -3.54 -11.72
CA SER A 34 14.54 -4.55 -10.66
C SER A 34 14.50 -3.93 -9.26
N GLU A 35 15.24 -2.85 -9.02
CA GLU A 35 15.22 -2.10 -7.77
C GLU A 35 13.91 -1.33 -7.61
N GLY A 36 13.41 -0.70 -8.68
CA GLY A 36 12.11 -0.05 -8.70
C GLY A 36 10.96 -1.02 -8.37
N ALA A 37 10.99 -2.24 -8.92
CA ALA A 37 10.00 -3.28 -8.62
C ALA A 37 9.99 -3.67 -7.13
N LYS A 38 11.15 -3.80 -6.49
CA LYS A 38 11.25 -4.08 -5.05
C LYS A 38 10.67 -2.95 -4.19
N LEU A 39 10.85 -1.70 -4.60
CA LEU A 39 10.26 -0.54 -3.91
C LEU A 39 8.74 -0.52 -4.06
N PHE A 40 8.24 -0.88 -5.24
CA PHE A 40 6.81 -0.99 -5.49
C PHE A 40 6.17 -2.06 -4.60
N ASP A 41 6.77 -3.25 -4.50
CA ASP A 41 6.28 -4.31 -3.60
C ASP A 41 6.24 -3.85 -2.14
N LYS A 42 7.28 -3.14 -1.68
CA LYS A 42 7.29 -2.54 -0.33
C LYS A 42 6.17 -1.53 -0.15
N LEU A 43 5.89 -0.70 -1.14
CA LEU A 43 4.83 0.30 -1.08
C LEU A 43 3.45 -0.34 -1.02
N VAL A 44 3.19 -1.37 -1.84
CA VAL A 44 1.95 -2.14 -1.82
C VAL A 44 1.76 -2.79 -0.45
N ASN A 45 2.80 -3.45 0.06
CA ASN A 45 2.77 -4.07 1.38
C ASN A 45 2.49 -3.04 2.49
N MET A 46 3.16 -1.89 2.46
CA MET A 46 2.92 -0.81 3.44
C MET A 46 1.48 -0.28 3.37
N LYS A 47 0.92 -0.12 2.17
CA LYS A 47 -0.47 0.30 1.99
C LYS A 47 -1.45 -0.71 2.60
N VAL A 48 -1.22 -2.00 2.37
CA VAL A 48 -2.04 -3.08 2.96
C VAL A 48 -1.94 -3.08 4.48
N VAL A 49 -0.74 -2.91 5.03
CA VAL A 49 -0.52 -2.79 6.49
C VAL A 49 -1.29 -1.61 7.05
N ASN A 50 -1.21 -0.43 6.43
CA ASN A 50 -1.93 0.76 6.88
C ASN A 50 -3.46 0.57 6.88
N MET A 51 -4.00 -0.08 5.84
CA MET A 51 -5.43 -0.40 5.79
C MET A 51 -5.83 -1.36 6.94
N LYS A 52 -5.02 -2.38 7.22
CA LYS A 52 -5.26 -3.29 8.34
C LYS A 52 -5.21 -2.57 9.69
N VAL A 53 -4.24 -1.67 9.89
CA VAL A 53 -4.13 -0.85 11.10
C VAL A 53 -5.36 0.04 11.27
N ALA A 54 -5.81 0.70 10.20
CA ALA A 54 -7.01 1.53 10.23
C ALA A 54 -8.27 0.72 10.59
N ALA A 55 -8.43 -0.47 10.01
CA ALA A 55 -9.54 -1.36 10.33
C ALA A 55 -9.51 -1.82 11.80
N ALA A 56 -8.33 -2.19 12.32
CA ALA A 56 -8.15 -2.56 13.71
C ALA A 56 -8.48 -1.40 14.66
N LEU A 57 -8.00 -0.19 14.36
CA LEU A 57 -8.32 1.00 15.16
C LEU A 57 -9.82 1.30 15.18
N ALA A 58 -10.51 1.14 14.04
CA ALA A 58 -11.96 1.30 13.96
C ALA A 58 -12.70 0.26 14.81
N GLN A 59 -12.27 -1.01 14.78
CA GLN A 59 -12.87 -2.08 15.59
C GLN A 59 -12.72 -1.80 17.09
N VAL A 60 -11.51 -1.42 17.53
CA VAL A 60 -11.27 -1.07 18.95
C VAL A 60 -12.09 0.16 19.35
N GLY A 61 -12.22 1.15 18.46
CA GLY A 61 -13.10 2.31 18.67
C GLY A 61 -14.56 1.90 18.88
N ALA A 62 -15.08 0.99 18.06
CA ALA A 62 -16.45 0.48 18.17
C ALA A 62 -16.69 -0.28 19.48
N VAL A 63 -15.73 -1.13 19.91
CA VAL A 63 -15.82 -1.86 21.19
C VAL A 63 -15.88 -0.88 22.36
N ARG A 64 -14.95 0.09 22.41
CA ARG A 64 -14.94 1.13 23.46
C ARG A 64 -16.25 1.91 23.52
N ALA A 65 -16.81 2.28 22.37
CA ALA A 65 -18.09 2.98 22.33
C ALA A 65 -19.25 2.11 22.88
N SER A 66 -19.23 0.81 22.59
CA SER A 66 -20.21 -0.15 23.11
C SER A 66 -20.12 -0.31 24.63
N GLU A 67 -18.91 -0.40 25.18
CA GLU A 67 -18.67 -0.49 26.62
C GLU A 67 -19.18 0.76 27.35
N ILE A 68 -18.85 1.95 26.84
CA ILE A 68 -19.31 3.22 27.41
C ILE A 68 -20.85 3.30 27.39
N LYS A 69 -21.49 2.90 26.29
CA LYS A 69 -22.95 2.88 26.19
C LYS A 69 -23.57 1.94 27.22
N THR A 70 -22.96 0.79 27.46
CA THR A 70 -23.41 -0.21 28.43
C THR A 70 -23.27 0.30 29.87
N LEU A 71 -22.14 0.93 30.19
CA LEU A 71 -21.91 1.57 31.49
C LEU A 71 -22.94 2.67 31.78
N LYS A 72 -23.22 3.55 30.80
CA LYS A 72 -24.25 4.59 30.95
C LYS A 72 -25.63 4.02 31.22
N LYS A 73 -26.01 2.93 30.52
CA LYS A 73 -27.27 2.22 30.77
C LYS A 73 -27.31 1.64 32.19
N PHE A 74 -26.23 1.01 32.62
CA PHE A 74 -26.12 0.44 33.97
C PHE A 74 -26.25 1.53 35.05
N GLU A 75 -25.57 2.67 34.89
CA GLU A 75 -25.70 3.78 35.82
C GLU A 75 -27.12 4.36 35.89
N ALA A 76 -27.76 4.51 34.74
CA ALA A 76 -29.14 4.99 34.67
C ALA A 76 -30.09 4.02 35.39
N HIS A 77 -29.89 2.72 35.24
CA HIS A 77 -30.65 1.70 35.95
C HIS A 77 -30.40 1.74 37.46
N LYS A 78 -29.15 1.85 37.89
CA LYS A 78 -28.77 2.00 39.31
C LYS A 78 -29.41 3.22 39.95
N ARG A 79 -29.46 4.36 39.25
CA ARG A 79 -30.12 5.58 39.74
C ARG A 79 -31.63 5.38 39.92
N ARG A 80 -32.30 4.69 39.00
CA ARG A 80 -33.73 4.37 39.12
C ARG A 80 -34.07 3.47 40.31
N LEU A 81 -33.19 2.53 40.66
CA LEU A 81 -33.38 1.65 41.82
C LEU A 81 -33.14 2.35 43.17
N ARG A 82 -32.50 3.53 43.17
CA ARG A 82 -32.22 4.31 44.39
C ARG A 82 -33.15 5.52 44.54
N SER A 83 -34.04 5.74 43.57
CA SER A 83 -35.10 6.75 43.59
C SER A 83 -36.40 6.11 44.07
#